data_AF-A0A928NP23-F1
#
_entry.id   AF-A0A928NP23-F1
#
_cell.length_a   1.000
_cell.length_b   1.000
_cell.length_c   1.000
_cell.angle_alpha   90.00
_cell.angle_beta   90.00
_cell.angle_gamma   90.00
#
_symmetry.space_group_name_H-M   'P 1'
#
loop_
_entity.id
_entity.type
_entity.pdbx_description
1 polymer ?
#
loop_
_entity_poly.entity_id
_entity_poly.type
_entity_poly.pdbx_seq_one_letter_code
_entity_poly.pdbx_strand_id
1 'polypeptide(L)'
;MDAYIYKSMKRYRLKYLVILIVLMILWGVYFHANSPYIMNRFTDYPTLSEAHFSQNTKTVKVGKPFELHRNDKREIRDFAVKGESYWMDDKYEFKVPVSDMIQIESDITNSITGTGGKTTKQDISGKLWLTEIGDKKVVVLTYPDFDPEKDREVTGIFTSIPYIVKYELARSFGENPDFEVCEYMLDTRGLEMETEGFDIVFSFVTLLILIYLTVKLLMQFANYHKTPTYRQLEKYGDCDEVEKLIEKELTQSEYIDKQYVCENWIVIPDTFKLKIVRNHRKHGNFKYV
;
A
#
# COMPACT_ATOMS: atom_id res chain seq x y z
N MET A 1 2.07 -48.68 -9.63
CA MET A 1 1.32 -47.67 -10.42
C MET A 1 0.72 -46.73 -9.38
N ASP A 2 1.11 -45.46 -9.35
CA ASP A 2 0.63 -44.54 -8.30
C ASP A 2 -0.89 -44.36 -8.39
N ALA A 3 -1.57 -44.48 -7.25
CA ALA A 3 -3.02 -44.28 -7.09
C ALA A 3 -3.50 -42.94 -7.70
N TYR A 4 -4.70 -42.93 -8.30
CA TYR A 4 -5.29 -41.75 -8.95
C TYR A 4 -5.43 -40.55 -8.00
N ILE A 5 -5.89 -40.77 -6.78
CA ILE A 5 -6.06 -39.78 -5.71
C ILE A 5 -4.71 -39.17 -5.37
N TYR A 6 -3.70 -40.01 -5.07
CA TYR A 6 -2.35 -39.54 -4.80
C TYR A 6 -1.76 -38.73 -5.97
N LYS A 7 -1.89 -39.22 -7.22
CA LYS A 7 -1.42 -38.53 -8.42
C LYS A 7 -2.12 -37.18 -8.61
N SER A 8 -3.41 -37.10 -8.31
CA SER A 8 -4.19 -35.86 -8.35
C SER A 8 -3.73 -34.89 -7.28
N MET A 9 -3.50 -35.36 -6.05
CA MET A 9 -2.97 -34.52 -4.97
C MET A 9 -1.59 -33.96 -5.28
N LYS A 10 -0.71 -34.75 -5.89
CA LYS A 10 0.59 -34.27 -6.35
C LYS A 10 0.46 -33.11 -7.35
N ARG A 11 -0.47 -33.20 -8.31
CA ARG A 11 -0.75 -32.12 -9.28
C ARG A 11 -1.32 -30.88 -8.59
N TYR A 12 -2.21 -31.02 -7.62
CA TYR A 12 -2.77 -29.87 -6.91
C TYR A 12 -1.75 -29.14 -6.04
N ARG A 13 -0.87 -29.88 -5.34
CA ARG A 13 0.26 -29.27 -4.62
C ARG A 13 1.17 -28.48 -5.56
N LEU A 14 1.44 -29.01 -6.76
CA LEU A 14 2.23 -28.29 -7.76
C LEU A 14 1.52 -27.03 -8.27
N LYS A 15 0.22 -27.09 -8.56
CA LYS A 15 -0.57 -25.89 -8.94
C LYS A 15 -0.56 -24.84 -7.83
N TYR A 16 -0.73 -25.27 -6.58
CA TYR A 16 -0.68 -24.38 -5.43
C TYR A 16 0.70 -23.73 -5.28
N LEU A 17 1.78 -24.49 -5.47
CA LEU A 17 3.15 -23.97 -5.49
C LEU A 17 3.32 -22.89 -6.57
N VAL A 18 2.86 -23.15 -7.80
CA VAL A 18 2.95 -22.18 -8.90
C VAL A 18 2.22 -20.88 -8.57
N ILE A 19 1.00 -20.97 -8.04
CA ILE A 19 0.23 -19.79 -7.65
C ILE A 19 0.92 -19.03 -6.51
N LEU A 20 1.47 -19.75 -5.53
CA LEU A 20 2.21 -19.13 -4.43
C LEU A 20 3.45 -18.39 -4.94
N ILE A 21 4.19 -18.97 -5.89
CA ILE A 21 5.33 -18.31 -6.55
C ILE A 21 4.88 -17.03 -7.27
N VAL A 22 3.78 -17.09 -8.03
CA VAL A 22 3.22 -15.91 -8.71
C VAL A 22 2.83 -14.82 -7.69
N LEU A 23 2.16 -15.20 -6.60
CA LEU A 23 1.80 -14.25 -5.53
C LEU A 23 3.03 -13.65 -4.85
N MET A 24 4.10 -14.43 -4.61
CA MET A 24 5.35 -13.92 -4.06
C MET A 24 6.03 -12.92 -5.02
N ILE A 25 6.02 -13.19 -6.33
CA ILE A 25 6.56 -12.26 -7.34
C ILE A 25 5.75 -10.96 -7.34
N LEU A 26 4.41 -11.05 -7.38
CA LEU A 26 3.54 -9.87 -7.36
C LEU A 26 3.74 -9.04 -6.08
N TRP A 27 3.84 -9.70 -4.92
CA TRP A 27 4.16 -9.04 -3.67
C TRP A 27 5.55 -8.39 -3.70
N GLY A 28 6.56 -9.06 -4.25
CA GLY A 28 7.89 -8.49 -4.41
C GLY A 28 7.92 -7.25 -5.32
N VAL A 29 7.18 -7.28 -6.43
CA VAL A 29 7.03 -6.11 -7.32
C VAL A 29 6.32 -4.95 -6.60
N TYR A 30 5.24 -5.25 -5.89
CA TYR A 30 4.52 -4.24 -5.10
C TYR A 30 5.37 -3.66 -3.98
N PHE A 31 6.11 -4.51 -3.24
CA PHE A 31 7.03 -4.09 -2.18
C PHE A 31 8.15 -3.22 -2.74
N HIS A 32 8.71 -3.56 -3.90
CA HIS A 32 9.72 -2.73 -4.55
C HIS A 32 9.18 -1.38 -5.00
N ALA A 33 7.97 -1.33 -5.58
CA ALA A 33 7.35 -0.06 -6.00
C ALA A 33 7.07 0.88 -4.82
N ASN A 34 6.81 0.32 -3.63
CA ASN A 34 6.50 1.06 -2.41
C ASN A 34 7.66 1.11 -1.41
N SER A 35 8.83 0.56 -1.75
CA SER A 35 9.98 0.56 -0.84
C SER A 35 10.43 1.96 -0.42
N PRO A 36 10.29 3.03 -1.23
CA PRO A 36 10.65 4.38 -0.77
C PRO A 36 9.86 4.83 0.46
N TYR A 37 8.55 4.54 0.51
CA TYR A 37 7.69 4.87 1.65
C TYR A 37 8.07 4.06 2.89
N ILE A 38 8.29 2.76 2.71
CA ILE A 38 8.70 1.86 3.79
C ILE A 38 10.05 2.29 4.35
N MET A 39 11.02 2.56 3.47
CA MET A 39 12.36 2.97 3.90
C MET A 39 12.35 4.32 4.60
N ASN A 40 11.60 5.31 4.13
CA ASN A 40 11.55 6.62 4.80
C ASN A 40 10.92 6.55 6.18
N ARG A 41 10.01 5.60 6.43
CA ARG A 41 9.47 5.36 7.78
C ARG A 41 10.47 4.73 8.76
N PHE A 42 11.42 3.93 8.26
CA PHE A 42 12.33 3.13 9.09
C PHE A 42 13.80 3.56 9.04
N THR A 43 14.16 4.54 8.22
CA THR A 43 15.52 5.08 8.12
C THR A 43 15.54 6.53 8.52
N ASP A 44 16.66 6.99 9.08
CA ASP A 44 16.85 8.40 9.35
C ASP A 44 16.66 9.22 8.07
N TYR A 45 16.05 10.39 8.23
CA TYR A 45 15.86 11.34 7.15
C TYR A 45 17.21 11.80 6.62
N PRO A 46 17.45 11.73 5.29
CA PRO A 46 18.67 12.25 4.70
C PRO A 46 18.70 13.78 4.85
N THR A 47 19.90 14.32 5.08
CA THR A 47 20.12 15.75 4.93
C THR A 47 19.96 16.15 3.45
N LEU A 48 19.22 17.22 3.18
CA LEU A 48 19.04 17.73 1.83
C LEU A 48 20.38 18.18 1.23
N SER A 49 20.66 17.73 0.01
CA SER A 49 21.76 18.29 -0.77
C SER A 49 21.29 19.59 -1.44
N GLU A 50 21.64 20.73 -0.85
CA GLU A 50 21.23 22.05 -1.35
C GLU A 50 21.61 22.27 -2.81
N ALA A 51 22.84 21.91 -3.21
CA ALA A 51 23.29 22.04 -4.58
C ALA A 51 22.46 21.19 -5.56
N HIS A 52 22.11 19.95 -5.17
CA HIS A 52 21.27 19.08 -5.99
C HIS A 52 19.83 19.60 -6.06
N PHE A 53 19.30 20.07 -4.95
CA PHE A 53 17.97 20.68 -4.88
C PHE A 53 17.88 21.92 -5.79
N SER A 54 18.84 22.84 -5.69
CA SER A 54 18.94 24.04 -6.52
C SER A 54 19.01 23.76 -8.03
N GLN A 55 19.73 22.70 -8.43
CA GLN A 55 19.88 22.32 -9.84
C GLN A 55 18.64 21.66 -10.43
N ASN A 56 17.86 20.95 -9.61
CA ASN A 56 16.73 20.16 -10.07
C ASN A 56 15.36 20.82 -9.84
N THR A 57 15.32 21.95 -9.13
CA THR A 57 14.08 22.70 -8.88
C THR A 57 14.06 24.02 -9.64
N LYS A 58 12.87 24.42 -10.07
CA LYS A 58 12.64 25.68 -10.74
C LYS A 58 12.25 26.77 -9.76
N THR A 59 12.48 28.01 -10.16
CA THR A 59 11.88 29.17 -9.52
C THR A 59 10.61 29.58 -10.27
N VAL A 60 9.68 30.16 -9.54
CA VAL A 60 8.41 30.70 -10.02
C VAL A 60 8.31 32.14 -9.54
N LYS A 61 7.99 33.04 -10.47
CA LYS A 61 7.72 34.43 -10.15
C LYS A 61 6.44 34.53 -9.31
N VAL A 62 6.52 35.28 -8.22
CA VAL A 62 5.33 35.61 -7.44
C VAL A 62 4.52 36.63 -8.25
N GLY A 63 3.27 36.27 -8.56
CA GLY A 63 2.38 37.13 -9.31
C GLY A 63 1.93 38.35 -8.50
N LYS A 64 1.21 39.26 -9.17
CA LYS A 64 0.54 40.37 -8.49
C LYS A 64 -0.50 39.85 -7.49
N PRO A 65 -0.81 40.60 -6.42
CA PRO A 65 -1.93 40.30 -5.54
C PRO A 65 -3.20 40.02 -6.35
N PHE A 66 -3.93 38.97 -5.97
CA PHE A 66 -5.18 38.55 -6.60
C PHE A 66 -6.22 38.26 -5.53
N GLU A 67 -7.52 38.28 -5.85
CA GLU A 67 -8.57 37.97 -4.87
C GLU A 67 -8.81 36.46 -4.78
N LEU A 68 -8.95 35.93 -3.55
CA LEU A 68 -9.38 34.55 -3.34
C LEU A 68 -10.89 34.44 -3.47
N HIS A 69 -11.37 33.72 -4.49
CA HIS A 69 -12.78 33.41 -4.61
C HIS A 69 -13.22 32.40 -3.54
N ARG A 70 -14.51 32.41 -3.21
CA ARG A 70 -15.10 31.55 -2.16
C ARG A 70 -15.03 30.06 -2.49
N ASN A 71 -14.90 29.73 -3.77
CA ASN A 71 -14.83 28.36 -4.29
C ASN A 71 -13.39 27.89 -4.54
N ASP A 72 -12.38 28.76 -4.34
CA ASP A 72 -10.99 28.36 -4.55
C ASP A 72 -10.58 27.39 -3.44
N LYS A 73 -9.78 26.38 -3.80
CA LYS A 73 -9.23 25.41 -2.84
C LYS A 73 -8.29 26.14 -1.88
N ARG A 74 -8.84 26.60 -0.76
CA ARG A 74 -8.08 27.21 0.35
C ARG A 74 -7.34 26.16 1.17
N GLU A 75 -7.75 24.90 1.04
CA GLU A 75 -7.25 23.78 1.84
C GLU A 75 -5.79 23.44 1.47
N ILE A 76 -4.91 23.54 2.45
CA ILE A 76 -3.62 22.87 2.46
C ILE A 76 -3.89 21.44 2.89
N ARG A 77 -3.50 20.48 2.05
CA ARG A 77 -3.69 19.05 2.33
C ARG A 77 -2.96 18.66 3.62
N ASP A 78 -3.50 17.65 4.28
CA ASP A 78 -2.94 16.93 5.44
C ASP A 78 -2.06 15.75 5.02
N PHE A 79 -1.87 15.54 3.72
CA PHE A 79 -0.95 14.59 3.14
C PHE A 79 -0.21 15.18 1.92
N ALA A 80 0.95 14.61 1.63
CA ALA A 80 1.72 14.90 0.41
C ALA A 80 1.31 13.94 -0.72
N VAL A 81 1.31 14.45 -1.96
CA VAL A 81 1.02 13.66 -3.17
C VAL A 81 2.31 13.49 -3.95
N LYS A 82 2.64 12.25 -4.34
CA LYS A 82 3.89 11.92 -5.05
C LYS A 82 4.15 12.81 -6.27
N GLY A 83 3.14 13.02 -7.11
CA GLY A 83 3.25 13.84 -8.33
C GLY A 83 3.36 15.35 -8.08
N GLU A 84 3.13 15.81 -6.86
CA GLU A 84 3.21 17.21 -6.45
C GLU A 84 4.35 17.44 -5.46
N SER A 85 5.20 16.45 -5.21
CA SER A 85 6.29 16.54 -4.23
C SER A 85 7.65 16.41 -4.90
N TYR A 86 8.68 16.97 -4.27
CA TYR A 86 10.06 16.77 -4.72
C TYR A 86 10.61 15.44 -4.21
N TRP A 87 11.33 14.74 -5.09
CA TRP A 87 11.96 13.46 -4.79
C TRP A 87 13.42 13.50 -5.23
N MET A 88 14.29 12.95 -4.38
CA MET A 88 15.69 12.67 -4.71
C MET A 88 15.89 11.17 -4.55
N ASP A 89 16.01 10.47 -5.68
CA ASP A 89 15.98 9.00 -5.75
C ASP A 89 14.72 8.44 -5.04
N ASP A 90 14.90 7.64 -3.99
CA ASP A 90 13.84 7.03 -3.18
C ASP A 90 13.49 7.86 -1.92
N LYS A 91 13.90 9.13 -1.87
CA LYS A 91 13.75 10.01 -0.71
C LYS A 91 12.83 11.19 -1.02
N TYR A 92 11.89 11.47 -0.12
CA TYR A 92 10.93 12.58 -0.23
C TYR A 92 10.82 13.44 1.03
N GLU A 93 11.33 12.94 2.15
CA GLU A 93 11.37 13.64 3.43
C GLU A 93 12.83 13.90 3.78
N PHE A 94 13.15 15.15 4.14
CA PHE A 94 14.52 15.61 4.26
C PHE A 94 14.71 16.40 5.55
N LYS A 95 15.89 16.25 6.15
CA LYS A 95 16.43 17.19 7.13
C LYS A 95 17.00 18.39 6.39
N VAL A 96 16.55 19.58 6.76
CA VAL A 96 16.91 20.84 6.14
C VAL A 96 17.48 21.76 7.22
N PRO A 97 18.75 22.18 7.10
CA PRO A 97 19.27 23.24 7.96
C PRO A 97 18.55 24.54 7.59
N VAL A 98 18.11 25.26 8.61
CA VAL A 98 17.39 26.51 8.43
C VAL A 98 18.09 27.60 9.21
N SER A 99 18.63 28.57 8.49
CA SER A 99 19.25 29.77 9.03
C SER A 99 18.55 30.99 8.46
N ASP A 100 18.31 31.99 9.30
CA ASP A 100 17.76 33.29 8.91
C ASP A 100 16.38 33.22 8.22
N MET A 101 15.40 32.64 8.94
CA MET A 101 14.01 32.63 8.49
C MET A 101 13.32 33.99 8.69
N ILE A 102 12.60 34.44 7.66
CA ILE A 102 11.74 35.63 7.70
C ILE A 102 10.27 35.18 7.74
N GLN A 103 9.53 35.58 8.76
CA GLN A 103 8.10 35.25 8.85
C GLN A 103 7.30 35.99 7.77
N ILE A 104 6.44 35.26 7.06
CA ILE A 104 5.47 35.83 6.13
C ILE A 104 4.18 36.04 6.92
N GLU A 105 3.66 37.27 6.93
CA GLU A 105 2.72 37.86 7.90
C GLU A 105 1.29 37.23 7.97
N SER A 106 1.18 35.91 8.09
CA SER A 106 -0.10 35.20 8.22
C SER A 106 0.02 33.89 9.01
N ASP A 107 -0.85 33.74 10.02
CA ASP A 107 -1.26 32.43 10.50
C ASP A 107 -2.25 31.87 9.47
N ILE A 108 -1.93 30.74 8.85
CA ILE A 108 -2.88 30.06 7.97
C ILE A 108 -3.73 29.14 8.83
N THR A 109 -5.03 29.45 8.96
CA THR A 109 -6.03 28.52 9.49
C THR A 109 -6.82 27.87 8.36
N ASN A 110 -6.76 26.54 8.28
CA ASN A 110 -7.56 25.77 7.33
C ASN A 110 -8.62 24.92 8.02
N SER A 111 -9.85 24.93 7.51
CA SER A 111 -10.90 24.02 7.95
C SER A 111 -10.89 22.74 7.10
N ILE A 112 -10.65 21.58 7.72
CA ILE A 112 -10.71 20.28 7.02
C ILE A 112 -12.17 19.83 6.86
N THR A 113 -12.47 19.22 5.70
CA THR A 113 -13.69 18.42 5.53
C THR A 113 -13.33 16.94 5.70
N GLY A 114 -13.73 16.33 6.82
CA GLY A 114 -13.46 14.92 7.08
C GLY A 114 -14.15 13.98 6.09
N THR A 115 -13.50 12.85 5.81
CA THR A 115 -14.04 11.75 5.01
C THR A 115 -15.33 11.22 5.67
N GLY A 116 -16.44 11.25 4.94
CA GLY A 116 -17.76 10.81 5.44
C GLY A 116 -18.80 11.91 5.66
N GLY A 117 -18.59 13.13 5.15
CA GLY A 117 -19.60 14.19 5.16
C GLY A 117 -19.82 14.88 6.51
N LYS A 118 -18.99 14.56 7.52
CA LYS A 118 -18.88 15.35 8.74
C LYS A 118 -17.66 16.27 8.64
N THR A 119 -17.93 17.56 8.52
CA THR A 119 -16.92 18.62 8.58
C THR A 119 -16.39 18.71 10.01
N THR A 120 -15.40 17.90 10.35
CA THR A 120 -14.59 18.16 11.54
C THR A 120 -13.67 19.30 11.19
N LYS A 121 -14.04 20.54 11.56
CA LYS A 121 -13.12 21.68 11.50
C LYS A 121 -11.96 21.40 12.45
N GLN A 122 -10.91 20.78 11.94
CA GLN A 122 -9.60 20.85 12.54
C GLN A 122 -8.95 22.05 11.89
N ASP A 123 -8.81 23.13 12.65
CA ASP A 123 -8.04 24.28 12.21
C ASP A 123 -6.57 23.84 12.22
N ILE A 124 -6.02 23.49 11.06
CA ILE A 124 -4.56 23.42 10.95
C ILE A 124 -4.10 24.86 10.94
N SER A 125 -3.69 25.36 12.09
CA SER A 125 -2.90 26.58 12.19
C SER A 125 -1.46 26.25 11.80
N GLY A 126 -0.88 27.05 10.93
CA GLY A 126 0.53 26.94 10.58
C GLY A 126 1.12 28.30 10.26
N LYS A 127 2.41 28.46 10.51
CA LYS A 127 3.16 29.68 10.22
C LYS A 127 3.96 29.51 8.93
N LEU A 128 3.88 30.52 8.08
CA LEU A 128 4.71 30.61 6.89
C LEU A 128 6.00 31.36 7.17
N TRP A 129 7.10 30.78 6.72
CA TRP A 129 8.42 31.38 6.76
C TRP A 129 9.02 31.38 5.37
N LEU A 130 9.95 32.30 5.14
CA LEU A 130 10.80 32.34 3.97
C LEU A 130 12.24 32.11 4.42
N THR A 131 12.92 31.17 3.78
CA THR A 131 14.34 30.89 4.02
C THR A 131 15.06 30.75 2.69
N GLU A 132 16.38 30.82 2.71
CA GLU A 132 17.21 30.45 1.56
C GLU A 132 17.75 29.02 1.76
N ILE A 133 17.65 28.21 0.71
CA ILE A 133 18.22 26.85 0.64
C ILE A 133 19.04 26.80 -0.64
N GLY A 134 20.36 26.68 -0.52
CA GLY A 134 21.27 26.90 -1.64
C GLY A 134 21.12 28.31 -2.21
N ASP A 135 20.73 28.42 -3.48
CA ASP A 135 20.47 29.68 -4.18
C ASP A 135 18.96 29.98 -4.35
N LYS A 136 18.09 29.21 -3.69
CA LYS A 136 16.63 29.31 -3.85
C LYS A 136 15.98 29.87 -2.60
N LYS A 137 15.04 30.81 -2.80
CA LYS A 137 14.09 31.21 -1.76
C LYS A 137 13.00 30.16 -1.63
N VAL A 138 12.88 29.55 -0.47
CA VAL A 138 11.94 28.46 -0.19
C VAL A 138 10.97 28.91 0.90
N VAL A 139 9.69 28.64 0.65
CA VAL A 139 8.66 28.82 1.67
C VAL A 139 8.65 27.61 2.60
N VAL A 140 8.59 27.84 3.89
CA VAL A 140 8.50 26.79 4.91
C VAL A 140 7.18 26.94 5.66
N LEU A 141 6.37 25.88 5.64
CA LEU A 141 5.16 25.78 6.44
C LEU A 141 5.47 24.99 7.71
N THR A 142 5.19 25.61 8.85
CA THR A 142 5.55 25.10 10.18
C THR A 142 4.33 25.00 11.09
N TYR A 143 4.47 24.25 12.17
CA TYR A 143 3.47 24.22 13.25
C TYR A 143 3.44 25.58 13.99
N PRO A 144 2.33 25.93 14.67
CA PRO A 144 2.14 27.25 15.28
C PRO A 144 3.22 27.62 16.32
N ASP A 145 3.72 26.63 17.05
CA ASP A 145 4.67 26.82 18.14
C ASP A 145 6.15 26.74 17.68
N PHE A 146 6.40 26.70 16.36
CA PHE A 146 7.75 26.64 15.79
C PHE A 146 8.54 27.93 16.08
N ASP A 147 9.80 27.77 16.46
CA ASP A 147 10.73 28.86 16.77
C ASP A 147 12.07 28.67 16.05
N PRO A 148 12.33 29.42 14.96
CA PRO A 148 13.54 29.24 14.15
C PRO A 148 14.84 29.53 14.91
N GLU A 149 14.82 30.27 16.02
CA GLU A 149 16.03 30.51 16.82
C GLU A 149 16.46 29.27 17.60
N LYS A 150 15.52 28.39 17.94
CA LYS A 150 15.76 27.14 18.66
C LYS A 150 15.95 25.96 17.72
N ASP A 151 15.19 25.94 16.63
CA ASP A 151 15.10 24.82 15.70
C ASP A 151 15.95 25.07 14.45
N ARG A 152 17.27 24.87 14.58
CA ARG A 152 18.25 25.08 13.49
C ARG A 152 18.16 24.07 12.34
N GLU A 153 17.46 22.97 12.57
CA GLU A 153 17.21 21.94 11.57
C GLU A 153 15.74 21.54 11.66
N VAL A 154 15.08 21.46 10.50
CA VAL A 154 13.70 20.99 10.39
C VAL A 154 13.63 19.78 9.49
N THR A 155 12.67 18.91 9.77
CA THR A 155 12.35 17.78 8.89
C THR A 155 11.02 18.08 8.20
N GLY A 156 10.95 17.81 6.90
CA GLY A 156 9.71 17.98 6.17
C GLY A 156 9.74 17.42 4.75
N ILE A 157 8.59 17.53 4.11
CA ILE A 157 8.36 17.11 2.72
C ILE A 157 8.22 18.36 1.86
N PHE A 158 8.96 18.39 0.75
CA PHE A 158 8.80 19.43 -0.25
C PHE A 158 7.58 19.14 -1.11
N THR A 159 6.57 20.01 -1.05
CA THR A 159 5.30 19.91 -1.79
C THR A 159 5.09 21.13 -2.67
N SER A 160 4.33 21.00 -3.75
CA SER A 160 4.03 22.13 -4.63
C SER A 160 3.32 23.24 -3.85
N ILE A 161 3.67 24.50 -4.10
CA ILE A 161 3.11 25.62 -3.33
C ILE A 161 1.57 25.64 -3.49
N PRO A 162 0.80 25.47 -2.40
CA PRO A 162 -0.66 25.53 -2.44
C PRO A 162 -1.16 26.90 -2.88
N TYR A 163 -2.37 26.95 -3.46
CA TYR A 163 -2.95 28.20 -3.98
C TYR A 163 -3.08 29.29 -2.90
N ILE A 164 -3.45 28.91 -1.67
CA ILE A 164 -3.54 29.83 -0.53
C ILE A 164 -2.18 30.44 -0.16
N VAL A 165 -1.09 29.66 -0.25
CA VAL A 165 0.27 30.16 0.02
C VAL A 165 0.72 31.09 -1.10
N LYS A 166 0.39 30.79 -2.36
CA LYS A 166 0.64 31.72 -3.49
C LYS A 166 -0.05 33.06 -3.29
N TYR A 167 -1.27 33.07 -2.74
CA TYR A 167 -1.97 34.31 -2.41
C TYR A 167 -1.23 35.12 -1.33
N GLU A 168 -0.81 34.49 -0.23
CA GLU A 168 -0.09 35.20 0.85
C GLU A 168 1.28 35.74 0.39
N LEU A 169 1.98 34.98 -0.48
CA LEU A 169 3.20 35.46 -1.13
C LEU A 169 2.93 36.67 -2.03
N ALA A 170 1.88 36.61 -2.86
CA ALA A 170 1.51 37.71 -3.74
C ALA A 170 1.11 38.96 -2.94
N ARG A 171 0.43 38.80 -1.80
CA ARG A 171 0.09 39.91 -0.90
C ARG A 171 1.33 40.55 -0.28
N SER A 172 2.28 39.73 0.17
CA SER A 172 3.45 40.20 0.93
C SER A 172 4.58 40.72 0.03
N PHE A 173 4.72 40.16 -1.18
CA PHE A 173 5.87 40.42 -2.07
C PHE A 173 5.48 40.76 -3.52
N GLY A 174 4.20 40.71 -3.90
CA GLY A 174 3.77 40.86 -5.30
C GLY A 174 3.90 42.26 -5.89
N GLU A 175 4.30 43.26 -5.09
CA GLU A 175 4.74 44.57 -5.60
C GLU A 175 6.17 44.52 -6.18
N ASN A 176 6.96 43.50 -5.83
CA ASN A 176 8.29 43.28 -6.38
C ASN A 176 8.21 42.35 -7.62
N PRO A 177 8.36 42.89 -8.85
CA PRO A 177 8.17 42.12 -10.09
C PRO A 177 9.26 41.06 -10.33
N ASP A 178 10.37 41.13 -9.61
CA ASP A 178 11.51 40.22 -9.71
C ASP A 178 11.59 39.25 -8.52
N PHE A 179 10.57 39.23 -7.65
CA PHE A 179 10.54 38.29 -6.54
C PHE A 179 10.18 36.88 -7.04
N GLU A 180 11.13 35.97 -6.87
CA GLU A 180 11.04 34.57 -7.25
C GLU A 180 11.19 33.66 -6.03
N VAL A 181 10.41 32.58 -6.03
CA VAL A 181 10.46 31.51 -5.01
C VAL A 181 10.60 30.16 -5.70
N CYS A 182 11.11 29.15 -5.00
CA CYS A 182 11.13 27.77 -5.47
C CYS A 182 9.70 27.30 -5.82
N GLU A 183 9.55 26.42 -6.80
CA GLU A 183 8.24 25.83 -7.13
C GLU A 183 7.67 24.92 -6.02
N TYR A 184 8.54 24.51 -5.08
CA TYR A 184 8.21 23.72 -3.91
C TYR A 184 8.27 24.54 -2.62
N MET A 185 7.40 24.19 -1.68
CA MET A 185 7.36 24.62 -0.28
C MET A 185 7.79 23.44 0.60
N LEU A 186 8.58 23.70 1.64
CA LEU A 186 8.89 22.71 2.66
C LEU A 186 7.77 22.67 3.70
N ASP A 187 7.05 21.56 3.81
CA ASP A 187 6.04 21.34 4.84
C ASP A 187 6.60 20.49 5.98
N THR A 188 6.65 21.06 7.18
CA THR A 188 7.26 20.47 8.39
C THR A 188 6.21 20.02 9.40
N ARG A 189 4.92 20.05 9.05
CA ARG A 189 3.82 19.69 9.97
C ARG A 189 3.69 18.18 10.21
N GLY A 190 4.65 17.37 9.73
CA GLY A 190 4.62 15.91 9.82
C GLY A 190 3.63 15.28 8.86
N LEU A 191 3.56 15.78 7.62
CA LEU A 191 2.73 15.17 6.57
C LEU A 191 3.19 13.75 6.25
N GLU A 192 2.24 12.84 6.05
CA GLU A 192 2.50 11.54 5.44
C GLU A 192 2.20 11.61 3.94
N MET A 193 2.81 10.72 3.14
CA MET A 193 2.39 10.54 1.75
C MET A 193 1.01 9.87 1.70
N GLU A 194 0.16 10.24 0.72
CA GLU A 194 -1.27 9.86 0.59
C GLU A 194 -1.59 8.37 0.82
N THR A 195 -0.65 7.46 0.58
CA THR A 195 -0.83 6.01 0.73
C THR A 195 0.16 5.33 1.67
N GLU A 196 1.09 6.06 2.28
CA GLU A 196 2.21 5.50 3.04
C GLU A 196 1.75 4.53 4.15
N GLY A 197 0.87 4.98 5.04
CA GLY A 197 0.38 4.16 6.14
C GLY A 197 -0.42 2.93 5.67
N PHE A 198 -1.26 3.10 4.64
CA PHE A 198 -2.08 2.02 4.11
C PHE A 198 -1.22 0.96 3.40
N ASP A 199 -0.24 1.37 2.61
CA ASP A 199 0.65 0.47 1.86
C ASP A 199 1.52 -0.38 2.78
N ILE A 200 1.99 0.19 3.91
CA ILE A 200 2.75 -0.55 4.93
C ILE A 200 1.87 -1.63 5.56
N VAL A 201 0.67 -1.29 6.01
CA VAL A 201 -0.26 -2.23 6.65
C VAL A 201 -0.67 -3.33 5.66
N PHE A 202 -1.00 -2.95 4.42
CA PHE A 202 -1.37 -3.90 3.37
C PHE A 202 -0.21 -4.85 3.03
N SER A 203 1.01 -4.34 2.92
CA SER A 203 2.23 -5.15 2.70
C SER A 203 2.42 -6.18 3.81
N PHE A 204 2.27 -5.75 5.07
CA PHE A 204 2.44 -6.60 6.24
C PHE A 204 1.38 -7.71 6.33
N VAL A 205 0.10 -7.36 6.15
CA VAL A 205 -1.00 -8.35 6.13
C VAL A 205 -0.81 -9.36 5.00
N THR A 206 -0.42 -8.90 3.80
CA THR A 206 -0.14 -9.78 2.66
C THR A 206 1.02 -10.72 2.96
N LEU A 207 2.09 -10.24 3.59
CA LEU A 207 3.22 -11.07 4.01
C LEU A 207 2.79 -12.17 4.99
N LEU A 208 1.96 -11.85 5.99
CA LEU A 208 1.43 -12.85 6.93
C LEU A 208 0.61 -13.93 6.22
N ILE A 209 -0.21 -13.55 5.24
CA ILE A 209 -0.97 -14.49 4.41
C ILE A 209 -0.02 -15.39 3.61
N LEU A 210 1.01 -14.82 2.97
CA LEU A 210 2.01 -15.58 2.21
C LEU A 210 2.77 -16.59 3.09
N ILE A 211 3.18 -16.19 4.30
CA ILE A 211 3.82 -17.08 5.27
C ILE A 211 2.87 -18.22 5.63
N TYR A 212 1.62 -17.92 5.97
CA TYR A 212 0.62 -18.93 6.31
C TYR A 212 0.39 -19.94 5.15
N LEU A 213 0.25 -19.45 3.91
CA LEU A 213 0.08 -20.30 2.73
C LEU A 213 1.32 -21.16 2.47
N THR A 214 2.52 -20.60 2.67
CA THR A 214 3.79 -21.33 2.53
C THR A 214 3.89 -22.46 3.55
N VAL A 215 3.64 -22.18 4.83
CA VAL A 215 3.65 -23.19 5.89
C VAL A 215 2.63 -24.28 5.61
N LYS A 216 1.42 -23.91 5.15
CA LYS A 216 0.38 -24.86 4.77
C LYS A 216 0.81 -25.76 3.61
N LEU A 217 1.49 -25.22 2.59
CA LEU A 217 2.01 -25.99 1.47
C LEU A 217 3.14 -26.93 1.89
N LEU A 218 4.09 -26.45 2.71
CA LEU A 218 5.18 -27.26 3.25
C LEU A 218 4.65 -28.45 4.06
N MET A 219 3.64 -28.22 4.90
CA MET A 219 2.96 -29.30 5.63
C MET A 219 2.36 -30.36 4.71
N GLN A 220 1.83 -29.98 3.54
CA GLN A 220 1.27 -30.92 2.56
C GLN A 220 2.33 -31.70 1.78
N PHE A 221 3.52 -31.14 1.62
CA PHE A 221 4.67 -31.85 1.04
C PHE A 221 5.31 -32.81 2.05
N ALA A 222 5.42 -32.40 3.31
CA ALA A 222 5.97 -33.22 4.38
C ALA A 222 5.04 -34.39 4.74
N ASN A 223 3.73 -34.18 4.68
CA ASN A 223 2.74 -35.22 4.93
C ASN A 223 1.52 -35.04 4.01
N TYR A 224 1.31 -35.99 3.09
CA TYR A 224 0.22 -35.93 2.12
C TYR A 224 -1.18 -36.06 2.76
N HIS A 225 -1.29 -36.66 3.94
CA HIS A 225 -2.55 -36.71 4.69
C HIS A 225 -3.04 -35.32 5.09
N LYS A 226 -2.13 -34.34 5.20
CA LYS A 226 -2.49 -32.94 5.50
C LYS A 226 -3.13 -32.20 4.32
N THR A 227 -3.26 -32.83 3.15
CA THR A 227 -3.97 -32.23 2.01
C THR A 227 -5.48 -32.20 2.25
N PRO A 228 -6.22 -31.26 1.64
CA PRO A 228 -7.66 -31.13 1.85
C PRO A 228 -8.47 -32.39 1.52
N THR A 229 -8.06 -33.16 0.51
CA THR A 229 -8.74 -34.41 0.13
C THR A 229 -8.53 -35.50 1.15
N TYR A 230 -7.30 -35.72 1.64
CA TYR A 230 -7.07 -36.76 2.65
C TYR A 230 -7.71 -36.40 4.00
N ARG A 231 -7.67 -35.13 4.42
CA ARG A 231 -8.48 -34.67 5.58
C ARG A 231 -9.98 -34.89 5.43
N GLN A 232 -10.47 -34.93 4.18
CA GLN A 232 -11.87 -35.29 3.92
C GLN A 232 -12.09 -36.80 4.09
N LEU A 233 -11.12 -37.63 3.67
CA LEU A 233 -11.16 -39.08 3.83
C LEU A 233 -11.14 -39.51 5.30
N GLU A 234 -10.41 -38.80 6.16
CA GLU A 234 -10.39 -39.03 7.63
C GLU A 234 -11.80 -39.08 8.25
N LYS A 235 -12.78 -38.38 7.66
CA LYS A 235 -14.18 -38.39 8.14
C LYS A 235 -14.90 -39.72 7.92
N TYR A 236 -14.38 -40.56 7.03
CA TYR A 236 -15.02 -41.79 6.61
C TYR A 236 -14.34 -43.06 7.15
N GLY A 237 -13.19 -42.91 7.83
CA GLY A 237 -12.40 -44.02 8.37
C GLY A 237 -10.91 -43.76 8.26
N ASP A 238 -10.11 -44.82 8.34
CA ASP A 238 -8.68 -44.75 8.04
C ASP A 238 -8.44 -44.28 6.59
N CYS A 239 -7.58 -43.28 6.42
CA CYS A 239 -7.36 -42.65 5.12
C CYS A 239 -6.88 -43.63 4.05
N ASP A 240 -5.92 -44.49 4.40
CA ASP A 240 -5.26 -45.37 3.44
C ASP A 240 -6.19 -46.52 3.05
N GLU A 241 -7.00 -47.01 3.99
CA GLU A 241 -8.04 -47.99 3.71
C GLU A 241 -9.13 -47.42 2.79
N VAL A 242 -9.64 -46.23 3.10
CA VAL A 242 -10.68 -45.57 2.29
C VAL A 242 -10.14 -45.21 0.91
N GLU A 243 -8.90 -44.73 0.79
CA GLU A 243 -8.26 -44.49 -0.50
C GLU A 243 -8.22 -45.77 -1.34
N LYS A 244 -7.72 -46.88 -0.78
CA LYS A 244 -7.62 -48.17 -1.50
C LYS A 244 -8.99 -48.65 -2.00
N LEU A 245 -10.04 -48.46 -1.21
CA LEU A 245 -11.41 -48.81 -1.63
C LEU A 245 -11.87 -47.95 -2.82
N ILE A 246 -11.68 -46.64 -2.75
CA ILE A 246 -12.05 -45.72 -3.83
C ILE A 246 -11.25 -46.01 -5.10
N GLU A 247 -9.95 -46.24 -4.99
CA GLU A 247 -9.08 -46.59 -6.13
C GLU A 247 -9.52 -47.89 -6.81
N LYS A 248 -9.94 -48.89 -6.03
CA LYS A 248 -10.48 -50.13 -6.57
C LYS A 248 -11.77 -49.86 -7.35
N GLU A 249 -12.71 -49.10 -6.79
CA GLU A 249 -13.98 -48.79 -7.46
C GLU A 249 -13.79 -47.89 -8.68
N LEU A 250 -12.79 -47.00 -8.68
CA LEU A 250 -12.48 -46.12 -9.80
C LEU A 250 -12.19 -46.89 -11.09
N THR A 251 -11.63 -48.11 -11.01
CA THR A 251 -11.39 -48.97 -12.19
C THR A 251 -12.67 -49.41 -12.91
N GLN A 252 -13.80 -49.38 -12.21
CA GLN A 252 -15.13 -49.77 -12.71
C GLN A 252 -16.10 -48.59 -12.74
N SER A 253 -15.60 -47.37 -12.55
CA SER A 253 -16.42 -46.16 -12.44
C SER A 253 -16.90 -45.65 -13.80
N GLU A 254 -18.05 -44.97 -13.78
CA GLU A 254 -18.56 -44.23 -14.93
C GLU A 254 -18.23 -42.74 -14.79
N TYR A 255 -17.75 -42.11 -15.87
CA TYR A 255 -17.49 -40.67 -15.89
C TYR A 255 -18.70 -39.92 -16.45
N ILE A 256 -19.42 -39.21 -15.59
CA ILE A 256 -20.68 -38.51 -15.90
C ILE A 256 -20.59 -37.08 -15.37
N ASP A 257 -21.04 -36.07 -16.12
CA ASP A 257 -21.11 -34.66 -15.65
C ASP A 257 -19.83 -34.14 -14.97
N LYS A 258 -18.66 -34.49 -15.50
CA LYS A 258 -17.32 -34.12 -14.97
C LYS A 258 -16.97 -34.72 -13.61
N GLN A 259 -17.61 -35.81 -13.20
CA GLN A 259 -17.30 -36.54 -11.96
C GLN A 259 -17.20 -38.05 -12.25
N TYR A 260 -16.41 -38.76 -11.46
CA TYR A 260 -16.41 -40.21 -11.46
C TYR A 260 -17.46 -40.72 -10.49
N VAL A 261 -18.40 -41.50 -10.99
CA VAL A 261 -19.45 -42.15 -10.20
C VAL A 261 -19.05 -43.61 -10.03
N CYS A 262 -18.68 -43.95 -8.79
CA CYS A 262 -18.33 -45.29 -8.33
C CYS A 262 -19.55 -45.94 -7.65
N GLU A 263 -19.42 -47.19 -7.24
CA GLU A 263 -20.48 -47.91 -6.54
C GLU A 263 -20.88 -47.21 -5.23
N ASN A 264 -19.91 -46.88 -4.39
CA ASN A 264 -20.14 -46.29 -3.07
C ASN A 264 -19.68 -44.83 -2.99
N TRP A 265 -19.02 -44.31 -4.02
CA TRP A 265 -18.37 -43.00 -3.99
C TRP A 265 -18.65 -42.16 -5.23
N ILE A 266 -18.61 -40.85 -5.08
CA ILE A 266 -18.56 -39.89 -6.18
C ILE A 266 -17.30 -39.06 -5.97
N VAL A 267 -16.43 -39.04 -6.98
CA VAL A 267 -15.17 -38.30 -6.99
C VAL A 267 -15.30 -37.12 -7.95
N ILE A 268 -15.31 -35.92 -7.40
CA ILE A 268 -15.49 -34.67 -8.14
C ILE A 268 -14.13 -33.95 -8.20
N PRO A 269 -13.53 -33.77 -9.39
CA PRO A 269 -12.35 -32.94 -9.56
C PRO A 269 -12.67 -31.46 -9.28
N ASP A 270 -11.95 -30.85 -8.35
CA ASP A 270 -11.98 -29.41 -8.07
C ASP A 270 -10.59 -28.81 -8.37
N THR A 271 -10.46 -27.48 -8.30
CA THR A 271 -9.25 -26.74 -8.72
C THR A 271 -8.04 -27.10 -7.86
N PHE A 272 -8.22 -27.31 -6.55
CA PHE A 272 -7.15 -27.56 -5.57
C PHE A 272 -7.33 -28.83 -4.74
N LYS A 273 -8.36 -29.63 -5.02
CA LYS A 273 -8.67 -30.86 -4.29
C LYS A 273 -9.53 -31.78 -5.15
N LEU A 274 -9.61 -33.04 -4.75
CA LEU A 274 -10.75 -33.90 -5.09
C LEU A 274 -11.78 -33.75 -3.98
N LYS A 275 -13.04 -33.51 -4.34
CA LYS A 275 -14.16 -33.61 -3.42
C LYS A 275 -14.72 -35.03 -3.52
N ILE A 276 -14.68 -35.76 -2.41
CA ILE A 276 -15.10 -37.16 -2.33
C ILE A 276 -16.36 -37.22 -1.48
N VAL A 277 -17.45 -37.77 -2.02
CA VAL A 277 -18.73 -37.92 -1.30
C VAL A 277 -19.26 -39.33 -1.47
N ARG A 278 -20.04 -39.83 -0.50
CA ARG A 278 -20.68 -41.14 -0.64
C ARG A 278 -21.76 -41.10 -1.72
N ASN A 279 -21.82 -42.16 -2.53
CA ASN A 279 -22.85 -42.34 -3.54
C ASN A 279 -24.11 -42.91 -2.89
N HIS A 280 -25.04 -42.04 -2.52
CA HIS A 280 -26.32 -42.46 -1.96
C HIS A 280 -27.34 -42.92 -3.02
N ARG A 281 -27.06 -42.73 -4.32
CA ARG A 281 -28.01 -43.02 -5.41
C ARG A 281 -28.39 -44.50 -5.53
N LYS A 282 -27.52 -45.41 -5.07
CA LYS A 282 -27.78 -46.86 -5.10
C LYS A 282 -28.68 -47.33 -3.94
N HIS A 283 -28.84 -46.52 -2.89
CA HIS A 283 -29.68 -46.84 -1.71
C HIS A 283 -30.87 -45.88 -1.49
N GLY A 284 -31.05 -44.87 -2.35
CA GLY A 284 -32.20 -43.99 -2.31
C GLY A 284 -32.16 -42.91 -3.40
N ASN A 285 -33.29 -42.71 -4.07
CA ASN A 285 -33.49 -41.65 -5.05
C ASN A 285 -33.31 -40.27 -4.40
N PHE A 286 -32.40 -39.44 -4.92
CA PHE A 286 -32.41 -38.00 -4.64
C PHE A 286 -32.30 -37.20 -5.94
N LYS A 287 -33.20 -36.21 -6.06
CA LYS A 287 -33.26 -35.21 -7.14
C LYS A 287 -32.17 -34.16 -6.91
N TYR A 288 -31.61 -33.66 -8.01
CA TYR A 288 -30.71 -32.50 -8.02
C TYR A 288 -31.41 -31.27 -7.40
N VAL A 289 -30.69 -30.54 -6.54
CA VAL A 289 -30.95 -29.14 -6.20
C VAL A 289 -29.80 -28.32 -6.77
#